data_AF-A0A0C1D699-F1
#
_entry.id   AF-A0A0C1D699-F1
#
_cell.length_a   1.000
_cell.length_b   1.000
_cell.length_c   1.000
_cell.angle_alpha   90.00
_cell.angle_beta   90.00
_cell.angle_gamma   90.00
#
_symmetry.space_group_name_H-M   'P 1'
#
loop_
_entity.id
_entity.type
_entity.pdbx_description
1 polymer ?
#
loop_
_entity_poly.entity_id
_entity_poly.type
_entity_poly.pdbx_seq_one_letter_code
_entity_poly.pdbx_strand_id
1 'polypeptide(L)'
;MLHKSLFLKTLFLLSFLSFSNVIAQRPSTQPVRNTFTGNYSSEGDINQKGILTFELTNTGKKIEGVATYKTFDGQISTGVLSVNGYTALGKAFIRFRDQRGNIVADGVLSFNSNQMMIFKQTTRSSRVPKTSVLKKSFGDNSPQPPTAPKKFSGKYSTTGDANGSNFTIEMTENLGKISGTANYNAGYGQNNSGVLSVLGNVEGTRAYVKFLDQRGNMVAEGSLFFNSSNEISFTQNSNSVLLPMTAKLNKRQY
;
A
#
# COMPACT_ATOMS: atom_id res chain seq x y z
N MET A 1 -90.50 33.52 29.77
CA MET A 1 -89.65 32.39 30.22
C MET A 1 -90.29 31.10 29.76
N LEU A 2 -89.79 30.47 28.69
CA LEU A 2 -89.92 29.02 28.40
C LEU A 2 -89.18 28.63 27.09
N HIS A 3 -88.41 27.54 27.20
CA HIS A 3 -88.01 26.50 26.24
C HIS A 3 -87.44 26.73 24.80
N LYS A 4 -86.15 26.33 24.68
CA LYS A 4 -85.54 25.25 23.85
C LYS A 4 -85.82 25.16 22.34
N SER A 5 -84.76 25.36 21.55
CA SER A 5 -84.20 24.47 20.48
C SER A 5 -83.05 25.28 19.84
N LEU A 6 -81.92 24.82 19.31
CA LEU A 6 -81.26 23.54 19.01
C LEU A 6 -79.85 23.99 18.50
N PHE A 7 -78.90 23.08 18.26
CA PHE A 7 -77.52 23.32 17.75
C PHE A 7 -76.54 23.89 18.82
N LEU A 8 -75.35 23.35 19.07
CA LEU A 8 -74.48 22.53 18.23
C LEU A 8 -73.47 21.79 19.13
N LYS A 9 -73.19 20.56 18.70
CA LYS A 9 -72.16 19.59 19.12
C LYS A 9 -70.85 20.22 19.64
N THR A 10 -70.31 19.70 20.75
CA THR A 10 -68.98 19.06 20.72
C THR A 10 -68.75 18.15 21.92
N LEU A 11 -68.48 16.89 21.60
CA LEU A 11 -68.12 15.79 22.49
C LEU A 11 -66.68 16.01 22.99
N PHE A 12 -66.48 15.95 24.31
CA PHE A 12 -65.19 16.07 24.96
C PHE A 12 -64.45 14.72 24.78
N LEU A 13 -63.41 14.69 23.95
CA LEU A 13 -62.51 13.53 23.82
C LEU A 13 -61.19 13.88 24.52
N LEU A 14 -60.92 13.29 25.68
CA LEU A 14 -59.62 13.34 26.34
C LEU A 14 -58.58 12.63 25.47
N SER A 15 -57.64 13.36 24.89
CA SER A 15 -56.38 12.81 24.41
C SER A 15 -55.34 12.90 25.53
N PHE A 16 -54.95 11.74 26.08
CA PHE A 16 -53.72 11.63 26.87
C PHE A 16 -52.54 11.79 25.91
N LEU A 17 -51.90 12.96 25.93
CA LEU A 17 -50.57 13.14 25.37
C LEU A 17 -49.58 12.38 26.25
N SER A 18 -49.09 11.24 25.77
CA SER A 18 -47.92 10.58 26.32
C SER A 18 -46.70 11.44 25.98
N PHE A 19 -46.21 12.19 26.96
CA PHE A 19 -44.87 12.77 26.88
C PHE A 19 -43.87 11.60 26.90
N SER A 20 -43.38 11.24 25.72
CA SER A 20 -42.18 10.44 25.61
C SER A 20 -41.05 11.27 26.21
N ASN A 21 -40.60 10.90 27.41
CA ASN A 21 -39.34 11.39 27.95
C ASN A 21 -38.26 11.04 26.93
N VAL A 22 -37.81 12.03 26.17
CA VAL A 22 -36.55 11.94 25.43
C VAL A 22 -35.48 11.94 26.50
N ILE A 23 -35.14 10.74 26.99
CA ILE A 23 -33.87 10.52 27.65
C ILE A 23 -32.84 10.88 26.58
N ALA A 24 -32.22 12.05 26.74
CA ALA A 24 -31.02 12.39 26.00
C ALA A 24 -30.03 11.25 26.27
N GLN A 25 -29.88 10.35 25.30
CA GLN A 25 -28.88 9.30 25.36
C GLN A 25 -27.55 10.03 25.48
N ARG A 26 -26.94 9.98 26.67
CA ARG A 26 -25.53 10.33 26.83
C ARG A 26 -24.80 9.62 25.70
N PRO A 27 -24.03 10.32 24.85
CA PRO A 27 -23.26 9.65 23.83
C PRO A 27 -22.45 8.58 24.53
N SER A 28 -22.67 7.32 24.14
CA SER A 28 -21.96 6.20 24.71
C SER A 28 -20.48 6.50 24.55
N THR A 29 -19.78 6.70 25.65
CA THR A 29 -18.31 6.72 25.68
C THR A 29 -17.85 5.28 25.48
N GLN A 30 -18.09 4.75 24.27
CA GLN A 30 -17.36 3.59 23.81
C GLN A 30 -15.87 3.97 23.90
N PRO A 31 -15.01 3.12 24.47
CA PRO A 31 -13.58 3.38 24.48
C PRO A 31 -13.17 3.60 23.03
N VAL A 32 -12.64 4.80 22.72
CA VAL A 32 -12.13 5.13 21.40
C VAL A 32 -10.99 4.14 21.16
N ARG A 33 -11.25 3.10 20.34
CA ARG A 33 -10.24 2.12 20.01
C ARG A 33 -9.10 2.85 19.32
N ASN A 34 -7.87 2.61 19.78
CA ASN A 34 -6.62 3.12 19.19
C ASN A 34 -6.34 2.44 17.83
N THR A 35 -7.26 2.66 16.88
CA THR A 35 -7.43 1.87 15.66
C THR A 35 -6.34 2.18 14.64
N PHE A 36 -5.80 3.39 14.70
CA PHE A 36 -4.78 3.90 13.79
C PHE A 36 -3.36 3.77 14.34
N THR A 37 -3.16 3.21 15.54
CA THR A 37 -1.82 3.04 16.11
C THR A 37 -1.05 1.94 15.39
N GLY A 38 0.17 2.28 14.98
CA GLY A 38 1.15 1.36 14.43
C GLY A 38 1.95 1.94 13.28
N ASN A 39 2.76 1.06 12.70
CA ASN A 39 3.59 1.35 11.54
C ASN A 39 2.88 0.85 10.28
N TYR A 40 2.82 1.69 9.26
CA TYR A 40 2.10 1.43 8.02
C TYR A 40 2.97 1.82 6.82
N SER A 41 2.90 1.03 5.74
CA SER A 41 3.66 1.30 4.52
C SER A 41 2.86 0.96 3.26
N SER A 42 3.01 1.78 2.22
CA SER A 42 2.49 1.49 0.88
C SER A 42 3.43 0.61 0.05
N GLU A 43 4.50 0.11 0.68
CA GLU A 43 5.45 -0.77 0.05
C GLU A 43 4.77 -2.02 -0.52
N GLY A 44 5.10 -2.33 -1.77
CA GLY A 44 4.51 -3.42 -2.55
C GLY A 44 3.25 -3.07 -3.34
N ASP A 45 2.69 -1.86 -3.26
CA ASP A 45 1.64 -1.40 -4.17
C ASP A 45 2.25 -1.05 -5.55
N ILE A 46 1.92 -1.82 -6.59
CA ILE A 46 2.43 -1.68 -7.98
C ILE A 46 1.96 -0.38 -8.65
N ASN A 47 0.89 0.24 -8.15
CA ASN A 47 0.26 1.40 -8.79
C ASN A 47 0.72 2.74 -8.19
N GLN A 48 1.59 2.71 -7.17
CA GLN A 48 2.12 3.93 -6.55
C GLN A 48 3.35 4.43 -7.31
N LYS A 49 3.57 5.74 -7.25
CA LYS A 49 4.80 6.37 -7.77
C LYS A 49 5.95 6.37 -6.75
N GLY A 50 5.70 5.87 -5.55
CA GLY A 50 6.64 5.89 -4.43
C GLY A 50 6.15 5.12 -3.21
N ILE A 51 6.95 5.18 -2.16
CA ILE A 51 6.65 4.55 -0.87
C ILE A 51 6.28 5.64 0.14
N LEU A 52 5.07 5.54 0.67
CA LEU A 52 4.57 6.32 1.79
C LEU A 52 4.61 5.45 3.05
N THR A 53 5.29 5.92 4.10
CA THR A 53 5.31 5.28 5.40
C THR A 53 4.69 6.16 6.46
N PHE A 54 4.10 5.54 7.48
CA PHE A 54 3.62 6.18 8.68
C PHE A 54 4.08 5.41 9.91
N GLU A 55 4.40 6.14 10.97
CA GLU A 55 4.47 5.66 12.34
C GLU A 55 3.48 6.51 13.14
N LEU A 56 2.38 5.90 13.60
CA LEU A 56 1.27 6.61 14.24
C LEU A 56 1.02 6.11 15.65
N THR A 57 0.75 7.07 16.53
CA THR A 57 0.16 6.86 17.85
C THR A 57 -1.21 7.52 17.89
N ASN A 58 -2.23 6.71 18.16
CA ASN A 58 -3.59 7.18 18.40
C ASN A 58 -3.90 7.07 19.90
N THR A 59 -4.18 8.21 20.53
CA THR A 59 -4.55 8.30 21.95
C THR A 59 -5.89 9.00 22.07
N GLY A 60 -6.95 8.22 22.30
CA GLY A 60 -8.32 8.73 22.28
C GLY A 60 -8.65 9.32 20.90
N LYS A 61 -9.11 10.58 20.86
CA LYS A 61 -9.41 11.27 19.59
C LYS A 61 -8.19 11.84 18.89
N LYS A 62 -7.00 11.84 19.50
CA LYS A 62 -5.80 12.47 18.95
C LYS A 62 -4.96 11.48 18.15
N ILE A 63 -4.41 11.93 17.03
CA ILE A 63 -3.45 11.20 16.20
C ILE A 63 -2.15 12.02 16.17
N GLU A 64 -1.04 11.37 16.47
CA GLU A 64 0.30 11.93 16.35
C GLU A 64 1.24 10.91 15.70
N GLY A 65 2.30 11.37 15.07
CA GLY A 65 3.26 10.48 14.44
C GLY A 65 4.17 11.18 13.46
N VAL A 66 4.81 10.36 12.64
CA VAL A 66 5.66 10.80 11.53
C VAL A 66 5.31 10.07 10.25
N ALA A 67 5.65 10.67 9.12
CA ALA A 67 5.52 10.07 7.81
C ALA A 67 6.70 10.41 6.91
N THR A 68 7.00 9.52 5.96
CA THR A 68 7.94 9.80 4.89
C THR A 68 7.34 9.41 3.55
N TYR A 69 7.65 10.16 2.50
CA TYR A 69 7.33 9.79 1.13
C TYR A 69 8.55 9.95 0.23
N LYS A 70 8.82 8.92 -0.56
CA LYS A 70 9.87 8.93 -1.57
C LYS A 70 9.36 8.30 -2.86
N THR A 71 9.47 9.00 -3.98
CA THR A 71 9.18 8.42 -5.30
C THR A 71 10.28 7.47 -5.74
N PHE A 72 9.92 6.47 -6.54
CA PHE A 72 10.86 5.48 -7.07
C PHE A 72 11.93 6.13 -7.95
N ASP A 73 11.53 7.07 -8.80
CA ASP A 73 12.44 7.89 -9.61
C ASP A 73 13.35 8.85 -8.81
N GLY A 74 13.17 8.93 -7.48
CA GLY A 74 13.93 9.82 -6.59
C GLY A 74 13.63 11.32 -6.76
N GLN A 75 12.73 11.72 -7.65
CA GLN A 75 12.41 13.13 -7.90
C GLN A 75 11.78 13.82 -6.69
N ILE A 76 11.06 13.05 -5.86
CA ILE A 76 10.45 13.54 -4.63
C ILE A 76 10.97 12.73 -3.46
N SER A 77 11.56 13.42 -2.50
CA SER A 77 11.82 12.91 -1.16
C SER A 77 11.41 13.97 -0.15
N THR A 78 10.46 13.64 0.71
CA THR A 78 9.93 14.62 1.69
C THR A 78 10.81 14.83 2.90
N GLY A 79 11.79 13.94 3.12
CA GLY A 79 12.33 13.74 4.46
C GLY A 79 11.24 13.29 5.44
N VAL A 80 11.48 13.53 6.74
CA VAL A 80 10.51 13.24 7.80
C VAL A 80 9.50 14.37 7.91
N LEU A 81 8.22 14.02 7.79
CA LEU A 81 7.08 14.91 8.02
C LEU A 81 6.46 14.59 9.38
N SER A 82 6.13 15.61 10.17
CA SER A 82 5.29 15.41 11.35
C SER A 82 3.84 15.17 10.92
N VAL A 83 3.15 14.29 11.63
CA VAL A 83 1.74 13.98 11.42
C VAL A 83 0.98 14.31 12.70
N ASN A 84 -0.01 15.20 12.58
CA ASN A 84 -0.91 15.53 13.68
C ASN A 84 -2.34 15.50 13.16
N GLY A 85 -3.28 15.03 13.98
CA GLY A 85 -4.64 14.86 13.54
C GLY A 85 -5.61 14.44 14.64
N TYR A 86 -6.81 14.09 14.21
CA TYR A 86 -7.85 13.59 15.09
C TYR A 86 -8.72 12.52 14.43
N THR A 87 -9.37 11.69 15.23
CA THR A 87 -10.33 10.69 14.76
C THR A 87 -11.76 11.17 14.91
N ALA A 88 -12.56 11.04 13.85
CA ALA A 88 -14.00 11.25 13.87
C ALA A 88 -14.67 10.34 12.84
N LEU A 89 -15.87 9.84 13.15
CA LEU A 89 -16.68 9.02 12.23
C LEU A 89 -15.93 7.79 11.67
N GLY A 90 -15.10 7.14 12.50
CA GLY A 90 -14.30 5.97 12.11
C GLY A 90 -13.13 6.27 11.15
N LYS A 91 -12.81 7.56 10.93
CA LYS A 91 -11.71 8.02 10.07
C LYS A 91 -10.72 8.84 10.90
N ALA A 92 -9.47 8.90 10.46
CA ALA A 92 -8.49 9.85 11.00
C ALA A 92 -8.25 10.98 9.99
N PHE A 93 -8.39 12.22 10.43
CA PHE A 93 -8.07 13.42 9.68
C PHE A 93 -6.70 13.89 10.12
N ILE A 94 -5.75 13.94 9.20
CA ILE A 94 -4.33 14.18 9.49
C ILE A 94 -3.78 15.35 8.66
N ARG A 95 -2.80 16.03 9.23
CA ARG A 95 -2.02 17.10 8.60
C ARG A 95 -0.55 16.77 8.68
N PHE A 96 0.13 16.93 7.55
CA PHE A 96 1.57 16.80 7.41
C PHE A 96 2.22 18.17 7.56
N ARG A 97 3.30 18.24 8.35
CA ARG A 97 4.18 19.42 8.39
C ARG A 97 5.62 19.05 8.12
N ASP A 98 6.35 19.96 7.49
CA ASP A 98 7.81 19.83 7.37
C ASP A 98 8.51 20.17 8.69
N GLN A 99 9.83 20.02 8.74
CA GLN A 99 10.64 20.31 9.93
C GLN A 99 10.60 21.78 10.37
N ARG A 100 10.16 22.70 9.50
CA ARG A 100 9.96 24.12 9.81
C ARG A 100 8.53 24.40 10.30
N GLY A 101 7.68 23.38 10.38
CA GLY A 101 6.29 23.49 10.77
C GLY A 101 5.34 23.93 9.65
N ASN A 102 5.82 24.08 8.40
CA ASN A 102 4.96 24.47 7.28
C ASN A 102 4.01 23.33 6.92
N ILE A 103 2.78 23.67 6.58
CA ILE A 103 1.79 22.70 6.14
C ILE A 103 2.21 22.15 4.77
N VAL A 104 2.41 20.84 4.69
CA VAL A 104 2.76 20.15 3.45
C VAL A 104 1.52 19.61 2.75
N ALA A 105 0.59 19.02 3.51
CA ALA A 105 -0.65 18.46 3.00
C ALA A 105 -1.62 18.15 4.15
N ASP A 106 -2.90 18.02 3.82
CA ASP A 106 -3.91 17.37 4.65
C ASP A 106 -4.41 16.08 3.97
N GLY A 107 -4.89 15.13 4.77
CA GLY A 107 -5.49 13.91 4.27
C GLY A 107 -6.33 13.16 5.30
N VAL A 108 -6.91 12.05 4.84
CA VAL A 108 -7.79 11.18 5.61
C VAL A 108 -7.27 9.75 5.55
N LEU A 109 -7.22 9.09 6.70
CA LEU A 109 -6.99 7.65 6.83
C LEU A 109 -8.30 6.94 7.15
N SER A 110 -8.56 5.83 6.48
CA SER A 110 -9.69 4.95 6.73
C SER A 110 -9.32 3.51 6.45
N PHE A 111 -9.96 2.55 7.11
CA PHE A 111 -9.80 1.13 6.78
C PHE A 111 -10.85 0.69 5.77
N ASN A 112 -10.46 -0.16 4.82
CA ASN A 112 -11.42 -0.87 3.97
C ASN A 112 -11.91 -2.17 4.65
N SER A 113 -12.80 -2.91 3.98
CA SER A 113 -13.32 -4.19 4.44
C SER A 113 -12.24 -5.24 4.73
N ASN A 114 -11.10 -5.14 4.04
CA ASN A 114 -9.98 -6.07 4.15
C ASN A 114 -8.94 -5.62 5.18
N GLN A 115 -9.31 -4.68 6.07
CA GLN A 115 -8.44 -4.11 7.11
C GLN A 115 -7.15 -3.44 6.59
N MET A 116 -7.11 -3.09 5.30
CA MET A 116 -6.04 -2.27 4.75
C MET A 116 -6.34 -0.79 5.01
N MET A 117 -5.32 -0.05 5.42
CA MET A 117 -5.48 1.39 5.61
C MET A 117 -5.36 2.09 4.26
N ILE A 118 -6.27 3.03 4.00
CA ILE A 118 -6.27 3.87 2.81
C ILE A 118 -5.98 5.29 3.25
N PHE A 119 -4.93 5.87 2.71
CA PHE A 119 -4.65 7.29 2.76
C PHE A 119 -5.25 7.98 1.53
N LYS A 120 -5.98 9.08 1.75
CA LYS A 120 -6.44 9.97 0.69
C LYS A 120 -6.12 11.41 1.05
N GLN A 121 -5.34 12.07 0.22
CA GLN A 121 -5.00 13.47 0.38
C GLN A 121 -6.21 14.36 0.02
N THR A 122 -6.54 15.31 0.89
CA THR A 122 -7.64 16.28 0.69
C THR A 122 -7.16 17.61 0.10
N THR A 123 -5.85 17.86 0.17
CA THR A 123 -5.17 19.01 -0.46
C THR A 123 -4.67 18.69 -1.87
N ARG A 124 -4.08 19.69 -2.56
CA ARG A 124 -3.46 19.57 -3.90
C ARG A 124 -1.93 19.61 -3.84
N SER A 125 -1.30 19.06 -2.81
CA SER A 125 0.15 19.04 -2.69
C SER A 125 0.77 17.92 -3.53
N SER A 126 1.84 18.24 -4.26
CA SER A 126 2.61 17.25 -5.04
C SER A 126 3.63 16.49 -4.19
N ARG A 127 3.86 16.89 -2.93
CA ARG A 127 4.90 16.31 -2.06
C ARG A 127 4.52 14.97 -1.43
N VAL A 128 3.25 14.61 -1.45
CA VAL A 128 2.72 13.33 -0.94
C VAL A 128 1.75 12.76 -1.97
N PRO A 129 1.52 11.43 -2.02
CA PRO A 129 0.68 10.83 -3.04
C PRO A 129 -0.79 11.23 -2.85
N LYS A 130 -1.56 11.22 -3.94
CA LYS A 130 -2.99 11.58 -3.88
C LYS A 130 -3.81 10.54 -3.10
N THR A 131 -3.48 9.27 -3.28
CA THR A 131 -4.10 8.13 -2.61
C THR A 131 -3.06 7.02 -2.46
N SER A 132 -3.04 6.34 -1.31
CA SER A 132 -2.22 5.15 -1.10
C SER A 132 -2.91 4.09 -0.28
N VAL A 133 -2.70 2.83 -0.63
CA VAL A 133 -3.09 1.68 0.19
C VAL A 133 -1.89 1.27 1.04
N LEU A 134 -2.11 1.12 2.33
CA LEU A 134 -1.09 0.91 3.34
C LEU A 134 -1.35 -0.41 4.08
N LYS A 135 -0.29 -1.18 4.26
CA LYS A 135 -0.30 -2.40 5.06
C LYS A 135 0.32 -2.10 6.42
N LYS A 136 -0.30 -2.62 7.48
CA LYS A 136 0.27 -2.56 8.82
C LYS A 136 1.48 -3.50 8.86
N SER A 137 2.64 -3.01 9.27
CA SER A 137 3.78 -3.88 9.58
C SER A 137 3.57 -4.48 10.98
N PHE A 138 3.53 -5.79 11.07
CA PHE A 138 3.46 -6.52 12.33
C PHE A 138 4.90 -6.90 12.75
N GLY A 139 5.45 -6.22 13.78
CA GLY A 139 6.76 -6.57 14.36
C GLY A 139 7.48 -5.42 15.10
N ASP A 140 7.38 -5.45 16.43
CA ASP A 140 8.28 -5.05 17.53
C ASP A 140 9.17 -3.79 17.46
N ASN A 141 8.90 -2.85 18.38
CA ASN A 141 9.79 -1.75 18.81
C ASN A 141 10.99 -2.23 19.66
N SER A 142 11.52 -3.43 19.43
CA SER A 142 12.88 -3.75 19.89
C SER A 142 13.88 -3.27 18.83
N PRO A 143 15.10 -2.84 19.17
CA PRO A 143 16.18 -2.74 18.20
C PRO A 143 16.45 -4.15 17.66
N GLN A 144 15.68 -4.55 16.65
CA GLN A 144 15.91 -5.78 15.93
C GLN A 144 17.28 -5.59 15.25
N PRO A 145 18.23 -6.53 15.43
CA PRO A 145 19.45 -6.54 14.61
C PRO A 145 18.98 -6.37 13.16
N PRO A 146 19.59 -5.49 12.36
CA PRO A 146 19.11 -5.18 11.02
C PRO A 146 18.85 -6.51 10.32
N THR A 147 17.57 -6.82 10.12
CA THR A 147 17.20 -8.02 9.37
C THR A 147 17.80 -7.76 8.02
N ALA A 148 18.77 -8.59 7.62
CA ALA A 148 19.49 -8.36 6.38
C ALA A 148 18.44 -8.09 5.29
N PRO A 149 18.53 -6.97 4.55
CA PRO A 149 17.53 -6.62 3.56
C PRO A 149 17.27 -7.85 2.70
N LYS A 150 15.99 -8.20 2.50
CA LYS A 150 15.61 -9.37 1.70
C LYS A 150 16.21 -9.20 0.31
N LYS A 151 17.25 -9.98 0.02
CA LYS A 151 17.99 -9.84 -1.23
C LYS A 151 17.30 -10.61 -2.34
N PHE A 152 17.32 -10.04 -3.55
CA PHE A 152 17.00 -10.74 -4.80
C PHE A 152 18.08 -11.78 -5.19
N SER A 153 19.08 -12.01 -4.33
CA SER A 153 20.15 -12.97 -4.57
C SER A 153 19.62 -14.41 -4.55
N GLY A 154 19.91 -15.13 -5.62
CA GLY A 154 19.58 -16.54 -5.76
C GLY A 154 19.31 -16.96 -7.20
N LYS A 155 19.04 -18.26 -7.34
CA LYS A 155 18.59 -18.90 -8.58
C LYS A 155 17.08 -19.09 -8.49
N TYR A 156 16.36 -18.57 -9.46
CA TYR A 156 14.91 -18.67 -9.53
C TYR A 156 14.49 -19.26 -10.88
N SER A 157 13.40 -20.03 -10.88
CA SER A 157 12.80 -20.51 -12.11
C SER A 157 11.29 -20.61 -12.05
N THR A 158 10.63 -20.58 -13.20
CA THR A 158 9.26 -21.07 -13.31
C THR A 158 9.25 -22.59 -13.11
N THR A 159 8.09 -23.15 -12.78
CA THR A 159 7.89 -24.60 -12.61
C THR A 159 8.00 -25.37 -13.94
N GLY A 160 8.12 -24.67 -15.07
CA GLY A 160 7.95 -25.25 -16.39
C GLY A 160 6.48 -25.46 -16.73
N ASP A 161 6.13 -25.45 -18.02
CA ASP A 161 4.82 -25.90 -18.50
C ASP A 161 4.95 -27.16 -19.38
N ALA A 162 3.80 -27.73 -19.78
CA ALA A 162 3.75 -28.91 -20.65
C ALA A 162 4.37 -28.67 -22.05
N ASN A 163 4.54 -27.41 -22.45
CA ASN A 163 5.18 -27.02 -23.71
C ASN A 163 6.71 -26.87 -23.58
N GLY A 164 7.25 -27.14 -22.38
CA GLY A 164 8.67 -27.03 -22.07
C GLY A 164 9.14 -25.59 -21.86
N SER A 165 8.23 -24.63 -21.72
CA SER A 165 8.62 -23.24 -21.48
C SER A 165 9.18 -23.09 -20.08
N ASN A 166 10.33 -22.42 -19.95
CA ASN A 166 11.00 -22.24 -18.67
C ASN A 166 11.73 -20.92 -18.65
N PHE A 167 11.44 -20.09 -17.66
CA PHE A 167 12.19 -18.88 -17.40
C PHE A 167 13.05 -19.07 -16.15
N THR A 168 14.35 -18.88 -16.31
CA THR A 168 15.35 -18.98 -15.24
C THR A 168 16.08 -17.65 -15.11
N ILE A 169 16.36 -17.27 -13.86
CA ILE A 169 17.14 -16.09 -13.55
C ILE A 169 18.02 -16.36 -12.33
N GLU A 170 19.30 -16.09 -12.46
CA GLU A 170 20.29 -16.15 -11.40
C GLU A 170 20.83 -14.75 -11.17
N MET A 171 20.73 -14.27 -9.93
CA MET A 171 21.12 -12.91 -9.58
C MET A 171 21.94 -12.89 -8.31
N THR A 172 22.87 -11.95 -8.27
CA THR A 172 23.54 -11.50 -7.06
C THR A 172 23.17 -10.04 -6.83
N GLU A 173 22.81 -9.72 -5.59
CA GLU A 173 22.53 -8.36 -5.16
C GLU A 173 23.63 -7.88 -4.21
N ASN A 174 24.29 -6.79 -4.58
CA ASN A 174 25.29 -6.13 -3.77
C ASN A 174 25.02 -4.63 -3.66
N LEU A 175 24.83 -4.13 -2.44
CA LEU A 175 24.53 -2.71 -2.15
C LEU A 175 23.39 -2.14 -3.02
N GLY A 176 22.34 -2.93 -3.23
CA GLY A 176 21.18 -2.55 -4.06
C GLY A 176 21.43 -2.56 -5.56
N LYS A 177 22.58 -3.06 -6.03
CA LYS A 177 22.84 -3.36 -7.45
C LYS A 177 22.62 -4.85 -7.71
N ILE A 178 21.95 -5.16 -8.82
CA ILE A 178 21.76 -6.53 -9.31
C ILE A 178 22.69 -6.76 -10.49
N SER A 179 23.35 -7.91 -10.46
CA SER A 179 24.06 -8.50 -11.59
C SER A 179 23.76 -9.98 -11.68
N GLY A 180 23.63 -10.53 -12.88
CA GLY A 180 23.32 -11.94 -13.04
C GLY A 180 23.12 -12.37 -14.47
N THR A 181 22.47 -13.52 -14.64
CA THR A 181 22.13 -14.08 -15.94
C THR A 181 20.70 -14.59 -15.95
N ALA A 182 20.05 -14.50 -17.10
CA ALA A 182 18.72 -15.06 -17.31
C ALA A 182 18.67 -15.86 -18.60
N ASN A 183 17.76 -16.83 -18.64
CA ASN A 183 17.47 -17.61 -19.84
C ASN A 183 15.99 -17.95 -19.86
N TYR A 184 15.35 -17.67 -20.98
CA TYR A 184 13.99 -18.06 -21.30
C TYR A 184 13.98 -19.04 -22.46
N ASN A 185 13.53 -20.25 -22.16
CA ASN A 185 13.10 -21.22 -23.15
C ASN A 185 11.60 -21.00 -23.36
N ALA A 186 11.19 -20.63 -24.58
CA ALA A 186 9.80 -20.35 -24.90
C ALA A 186 9.00 -21.62 -25.24
N GLY A 187 9.65 -22.78 -25.30
CA GLY A 187 9.04 -24.06 -25.65
C GLY A 187 9.18 -24.42 -27.12
N TYR A 188 8.54 -25.51 -27.54
CA TYR A 188 8.74 -26.11 -28.86
C TYR A 188 8.40 -25.14 -30.00
N GLY A 189 9.34 -24.95 -30.94
CA GLY A 189 9.15 -24.12 -32.14
C GLY A 189 9.15 -22.60 -31.90
N GLN A 190 9.52 -22.14 -30.71
CA GLN A 190 9.57 -20.71 -30.35
C GLN A 190 11.01 -20.20 -30.22
N ASN A 191 11.17 -18.87 -30.29
CA ASN A 191 12.48 -18.23 -30.15
C ASN A 191 12.89 -18.18 -28.67
N ASN A 192 14.03 -18.80 -28.36
CA ASN A 192 14.63 -18.72 -27.03
C ASN A 192 15.46 -17.45 -26.90
N SER A 193 15.58 -16.94 -25.68
CA SER A 193 16.41 -15.74 -25.43
C SER A 193 17.91 -15.97 -25.61
N GLY A 194 18.35 -17.23 -25.47
CA GLY A 194 19.73 -17.53 -25.12
C GLY A 194 20.07 -17.02 -23.71
N VAL A 195 21.36 -17.03 -23.35
CA VAL A 195 21.80 -16.46 -22.07
C VAL A 195 21.88 -14.94 -22.19
N LEU A 196 21.09 -14.24 -21.38
CA LEU A 196 21.09 -12.79 -21.26
C LEU A 196 21.82 -12.38 -19.98
N SER A 197 22.56 -11.27 -20.05
CA SER A 197 23.07 -10.61 -18.85
C SER A 197 21.95 -9.84 -18.17
N VAL A 198 21.89 -9.86 -16.84
CA VAL A 198 20.92 -9.12 -16.04
C VAL A 198 21.66 -8.05 -15.25
N LEU A 199 21.25 -6.80 -15.40
CA LEU A 199 21.73 -5.67 -14.61
C LEU A 199 20.54 -4.93 -14.01
N GLY A 200 20.65 -4.44 -12.78
CA GLY A 200 19.53 -3.74 -12.17
C GLY A 200 19.84 -3.02 -10.89
N ASN A 201 18.80 -2.38 -10.34
CA ASN A 201 18.83 -1.72 -9.04
C ASN A 201 17.65 -2.19 -8.20
N VAL A 202 17.88 -2.30 -6.89
CA VAL A 202 16.87 -2.59 -5.89
C VAL A 202 16.39 -1.30 -5.27
N GLU A 203 15.07 -1.14 -5.22
CA GLU A 203 14.36 -0.02 -4.63
C GLU A 203 13.29 -0.57 -3.67
N GLY A 204 13.67 -0.74 -2.40
CA GLY A 204 12.82 -1.40 -1.40
C GLY A 204 12.60 -2.87 -1.74
N THR A 205 11.34 -3.30 -1.78
CA THR A 205 10.91 -4.66 -2.16
C THR A 205 10.84 -4.92 -3.68
N ARG A 206 11.23 -3.95 -4.51
CA ARG A 206 11.26 -4.07 -5.97
C ARG A 206 12.68 -4.04 -6.48
N ALA A 207 12.89 -4.68 -7.62
CA ALA A 207 14.07 -4.49 -8.42
C ALA A 207 13.69 -4.13 -9.85
N TYR A 208 14.41 -3.19 -10.44
CA TYR A 208 14.30 -2.83 -11.86
C TYR A 208 15.49 -3.42 -12.58
N VAL A 209 15.23 -4.25 -13.57
CA VAL A 209 16.24 -5.05 -14.27
C VAL A 209 16.20 -4.79 -15.77
N LYS A 210 17.37 -4.79 -16.37
CA LYS A 210 17.62 -4.78 -17.81
C LYS A 210 18.25 -6.11 -18.20
N PHE A 211 17.84 -6.62 -19.33
CA PHE A 211 18.38 -7.82 -19.94
C PHE A 211 19.16 -7.44 -21.17
N LEU A 212 20.40 -7.89 -21.28
CA LEU A 212 21.29 -7.56 -22.38
C LEU A 212 21.74 -8.83 -23.12
N ASP A 213 21.88 -8.72 -24.44
CA ASP A 213 22.51 -9.76 -25.24
C ASP A 213 24.02 -9.83 -24.98
N GLN A 214 24.70 -10.78 -25.64
CA GLN A 214 26.15 -10.98 -25.50
C GLN A 214 27.00 -9.81 -26.02
N ARG A 215 26.40 -8.90 -26.81
CA ARG A 215 27.04 -7.70 -27.34
C ARG A 215 26.77 -6.47 -26.45
N GLY A 216 25.99 -6.64 -25.38
CA GLY A 216 25.60 -5.56 -24.48
C GLY A 216 24.41 -4.73 -24.98
N ASN A 217 23.69 -5.17 -26.02
CA ASN A 217 22.47 -4.49 -26.45
C ASN A 217 21.31 -4.86 -25.54
N MET A 218 20.48 -3.87 -25.22
CA MET A 218 19.29 -4.09 -24.41
C MET A 218 18.25 -4.91 -25.17
N VAL A 219 17.88 -6.06 -24.61
CA VAL A 219 16.87 -6.99 -25.14
C VAL A 219 15.50 -6.73 -24.50
N ALA A 220 15.47 -6.43 -23.21
CA ALA A 220 14.25 -6.21 -22.46
C ALA A 220 14.50 -5.43 -21.17
N GLU A 221 13.44 -4.86 -20.63
CA GLU A 221 13.40 -4.28 -19.29
C GLU A 221 12.23 -4.87 -18.51
N GLY A 222 12.36 -4.93 -17.19
CA GLY A 222 11.28 -5.40 -16.33
C GLY A 222 11.49 -5.07 -14.88
N SER A 223 10.50 -5.47 -14.08
CA SER A 223 10.52 -5.33 -12.64
C SER A 223 10.37 -6.70 -11.98
N LEU A 224 11.08 -6.88 -10.87
CA LEU A 224 10.96 -8.02 -9.99
C LEU A 224 10.33 -7.54 -8.69
N PHE A 225 9.42 -8.35 -8.15
CA PHE A 225 8.76 -8.09 -6.90
C PHE A 225 8.90 -9.29 -5.97
N PHE A 226 9.32 -9.04 -4.73
CA PHE A 226 9.50 -10.09 -3.74
C PHE A 226 8.16 -10.48 -3.12
N ASN A 227 7.64 -11.68 -3.44
CA ASN A 227 6.39 -12.17 -2.86
C ASN A 227 6.63 -12.81 -1.50
N SER A 228 7.60 -13.72 -1.42
CA SER A 228 7.95 -14.49 -0.21
C SER A 228 9.43 -14.91 -0.25
N SER A 229 9.94 -15.51 0.83
CA SER A 229 11.35 -15.91 0.95
C SER A 229 11.87 -16.77 -0.21
N ASN A 230 10.98 -17.52 -0.85
CA ASN A 230 11.30 -18.44 -1.95
C ASN A 230 10.59 -18.07 -3.26
N GLU A 231 10.02 -16.88 -3.39
CA GLU A 231 9.20 -16.55 -4.56
C GLU A 231 9.29 -15.08 -4.95
N ILE A 232 9.54 -14.84 -6.23
CA ILE A 232 9.50 -13.51 -6.84
C ILE A 232 8.56 -13.52 -8.06
N SER A 233 7.94 -12.38 -8.32
CA SER A 233 7.20 -12.12 -9.57
C SER A 233 8.04 -11.27 -10.50
N PHE A 234 8.05 -11.60 -11.78
CA PHE A 234 8.60 -10.81 -12.85
C PHE A 234 7.48 -10.19 -13.68
N THR A 235 7.65 -8.94 -14.08
CA THR A 235 6.80 -8.25 -15.06
C THR A 235 7.69 -7.50 -16.03
N GLN A 236 7.58 -7.81 -17.30
CA GLN A 236 8.27 -7.13 -18.37
C GLN A 236 7.64 -5.75 -18.59
N ASN A 237 8.47 -4.73 -18.74
CA ASN A 237 8.06 -3.35 -19.00
C ASN A 237 8.41 -2.90 -20.42
N SER A 238 8.81 -3.85 -21.28
CA SER A 238 9.21 -3.67 -22.67
C SER A 238 8.45 -4.64 -23.57
N ASN A 239 8.35 -4.38 -24.87
CA ASN A 239 7.65 -5.26 -25.82
C ASN A 239 8.54 -6.36 -26.42
N SER A 240 9.38 -7.00 -25.60
CA SER A 240 10.35 -7.98 -26.11
C SER A 240 9.75 -9.38 -26.12
N VAL A 241 9.74 -10.02 -27.29
CA VAL A 241 9.24 -11.39 -27.48
C VAL A 241 10.20 -12.46 -26.94
N LEU A 242 11.41 -12.06 -26.52
CA LEU A 242 12.45 -12.97 -26.03
C LEU A 242 12.35 -13.24 -24.53
N LEU A 243 11.41 -12.64 -23.81
CA LEU A 243 11.14 -12.92 -22.40
C LEU A 243 9.62 -12.98 -22.18
N PRO A 244 9.15 -13.69 -21.14
CA PRO A 244 7.73 -13.73 -20.82
C PRO A 244 7.25 -12.35 -20.33
N MET A 245 6.02 -11.96 -20.70
CA MET A 245 5.45 -10.69 -20.23
C MET A 245 5.31 -10.65 -18.71
N THR A 246 4.91 -11.77 -18.08
CA THR A 246 4.92 -11.96 -16.64
C THR A 246 5.39 -13.37 -16.30
N ALA A 247 6.02 -13.53 -15.14
CA ALA A 247 6.41 -14.85 -14.65
C ALA A 247 6.40 -14.92 -13.13
N LYS A 248 6.01 -16.08 -12.62
CA LYS A 248 6.11 -16.43 -11.20
C LYS A 248 7.32 -17.35 -11.02
N LEU A 249 8.30 -16.92 -10.25
CA LEU A 249 9.62 -17.52 -10.16
C LEU A 249 9.88 -18.03 -8.75
N ASN A 250 10.11 -19.33 -8.61
CA ASN A 250 10.41 -19.98 -7.34
C ASN A 250 11.92 -20.11 -7.16
N LYS A 251 12.41 -19.82 -5.96
CA LYS A 251 13.81 -19.96 -5.58
C LYS A 251 14.15 -21.45 -5.55
N ARG A 252 15.20 -21.84 -6.29
CA ARG A 252 15.72 -23.21 -6.25
C ARG A 252 16.54 -23.37 -4.97
N GLN A 253 16.15 -24.34 -4.15
CA GLN A 253 17.01 -24.83 -3.07
C GLN A 253 17.87 -25.96 -3.65
N TYR A 254 19.17 -25.89 -3.40
CA TYR A 254 20.09 -27.01 -3.59
C TYR A 254 20.25 -27.72 -2.25
#